data_AF-A0AAR2LDM3-F1
#
_entry.id   AF-A0AAR2LDM3-F1
#
_cell.length_a   1.000
_cell.length_b   1.000
_cell.length_c   1.000
_cell.angle_alpha   90.00
_cell.angle_beta   90.00
_cell.angle_gamma   90.00
#
_symmetry.space_group_name_H-M   'P 1'
#
loop_
_entity.id
_entity.type
_entity.pdbx_description
1 polymer ?
#
loop_
_entity_poly.entity_id
_entity_poly.type
_entity_poly.pdbx_seq_one_letter_code
_entity_poly.pdbx_strand_id
1 'polypeptide(L)'
;MKLELSKVVRGCRLGVLTGIGQTGQHSLEVPGCLLYTRCATVPHLTQDTLHTLSSLPAVTQVTLDSLAEHYEVLEEFKEGVRKFSGLHDTALYCSLQDPAATCPTGHITNKTVSVWGSGGRIELTVAKFMAMQAAILPDFYQSMADGETWQANTSRKRVRKAVDRTLAHLDECLILHHKTQVLICARNRFFY
;
A
#
# COMPACT_ATOMS: atom_id res chain seq x y z
N MET A 1 0.85 -4.38 15.43
CA MET A 1 1.39 -3.02 15.30
C MET A 1 1.04 -2.17 16.52
N LYS A 2 2.05 -1.55 17.13
CA LYS A 2 1.94 -0.67 18.31
C LYS A 2 2.82 0.56 18.09
N LEU A 3 2.28 1.76 18.28
CA LEU A 3 3.05 3.01 18.19
C LEU A 3 3.39 3.51 19.60
N GLU A 4 4.67 3.66 19.89
CA GLU A 4 5.17 4.20 21.15
C GLU A 4 5.85 5.55 20.88
N LEU A 5 5.43 6.60 21.58
CA LEU A 5 6.03 7.92 21.43
C LEU A 5 7.00 8.18 22.57
N SER A 6 8.25 8.46 22.23
CA SER A 6 9.28 8.89 23.18
C SER A 6 9.14 10.38 23.53
N LYS A 7 8.80 11.22 22.54
CA LYS A 7 8.67 12.67 22.74
C LYS A 7 7.70 13.28 21.73
N VAL A 8 7.00 14.32 22.17
CA VAL A 8 6.24 15.20 21.27
C VAL A 8 6.73 16.63 21.45
N VAL A 9 7.30 17.23 20.41
CA VAL A 9 7.87 18.58 20.44
C VAL A 9 7.23 19.42 19.36
N ARG A 10 6.44 20.44 19.75
CA ARG A 10 5.79 21.36 18.80
C ARG A 10 5.00 20.64 17.69
N GLY A 11 4.37 19.52 18.03
CA GLY A 11 3.62 18.67 17.09
C GLY A 11 4.44 17.57 16.39
N CYS A 12 5.77 17.63 16.41
CA CYS A 12 6.64 16.57 15.91
C CYS A 12 6.62 15.37 16.88
N ARG A 13 6.34 14.17 16.36
CA ARG A 13 6.21 12.94 17.13
C ARG A 13 7.45 12.07 16.91
N LEU A 14 8.30 11.97 17.94
CA LEU A 14 9.44 11.06 17.98
C LEU A 14 9.01 9.76 18.66
N GLY A 15 9.27 8.62 18.03
CA GLY A 15 8.86 7.33 18.58
C GLY A 15 9.21 6.15 17.69
N VAL A 16 8.63 5.00 18.00
CA VAL A 16 8.85 3.75 17.26
C VAL A 16 7.52 3.04 17.03
N LEU A 17 7.30 2.60 15.80
CA LEU A 17 6.20 1.72 15.42
C LEU A 17 6.73 0.27 15.42
N THR A 18 6.26 -0.56 16.34
CA THR A 18 6.69 -1.96 16.49
C THR A 18 5.60 -2.93 16.06
N GLY A 19 5.97 -4.20 15.85
CA GLY A 19 5.01 -5.23 15.45
C GLY A 19 4.46 -5.00 14.05
N ILE A 20 5.33 -4.58 13.13
CA ILE A 20 5.04 -4.40 11.70
C ILE A 20 5.33 -5.73 10.98
N GLY A 21 4.52 -6.03 9.97
CA GLY A 21 4.66 -7.24 9.17
C GLY A 21 3.85 -8.42 9.69
N GLN A 22 3.61 -9.40 8.83
CA GLN A 22 2.92 -10.66 9.16
C GLN A 22 3.58 -11.41 10.33
N THR A 23 4.91 -11.33 10.43
CA THR A 23 5.70 -11.95 11.51
C THR A 23 5.82 -11.07 12.75
N GLY A 24 5.41 -9.79 12.67
CA GLY A 24 5.53 -8.80 13.74
C GLY A 24 6.97 -8.46 14.14
N GLN A 25 7.97 -8.83 13.33
CA GLN A 25 9.38 -8.67 13.69
C GLN A 25 9.96 -7.29 13.34
N HIS A 26 9.30 -6.53 12.47
CA HIS A 26 9.84 -5.26 12.00
C HIS A 26 9.43 -4.08 12.89
N SER A 27 10.32 -3.09 12.97
CA SER A 27 10.07 -1.82 13.65
C SER A 27 10.49 -0.65 12.77
N LEU A 28 9.81 0.49 12.91
CA LEU A 28 10.06 1.70 12.13
C LEU A 28 10.12 2.90 13.08
N GLU A 29 11.25 3.60 13.10
CA GLU A 29 11.40 4.87 13.80
C GLU A 29 10.55 5.96 13.14
N VAL A 30 9.93 6.82 13.94
CA VAL A 30 9.16 7.98 13.46
C VAL A 30 9.73 9.28 14.04
N PRO A 31 9.93 10.34 13.24
CA PRO A 31 9.68 10.40 11.79
C PRO A 31 10.68 9.55 11.00
N GLY A 32 10.22 8.96 9.90
CA GLY A 32 11.01 8.09 9.03
C GLY A 32 10.42 8.04 7.63
N CYS A 33 11.01 7.24 6.74
CA CYS A 33 10.54 7.01 5.38
C CYS A 33 10.35 5.52 5.10
N LEU A 34 9.78 5.20 3.95
CA LEU A 34 9.66 3.85 3.41
C LEU A 34 10.64 3.71 2.25
N LEU A 35 11.13 2.50 2.00
CA LEU A 35 11.96 2.20 0.84
C LEU A 35 11.08 2.23 -0.42
N TYR A 36 11.31 3.22 -1.29
CA TYR A 36 10.56 3.37 -2.53
C TYR A 36 10.95 2.30 -3.56
N THR A 37 9.94 1.71 -4.21
CA THR A 37 10.14 0.80 -5.33
C THR A 37 9.16 1.11 -6.45
N ARG A 38 9.54 0.71 -7.67
CA ARG A 38 8.64 0.65 -8.82
C ARG A 38 8.65 -0.77 -9.35
N CYS A 39 7.47 -1.35 -9.60
CA CYS A 39 7.32 -2.77 -9.90
C CYS A 39 8.05 -3.67 -8.87
N ALA A 40 7.99 -3.31 -7.59
CA ALA A 40 8.62 -4.03 -6.46
C ALA A 40 10.15 -4.19 -6.54
N THR A 41 10.84 -3.35 -7.33
CA THR A 41 12.30 -3.25 -7.36
C THR A 41 12.76 -1.84 -6.99
N VAL A 42 13.86 -1.73 -6.25
CA VAL A 42 14.46 -0.42 -5.96
C VAL A 42 15.08 0.09 -7.26
N PRO A 43 14.72 1.31 -7.71
CA PRO A 43 15.21 1.82 -8.99
C PRO A 43 16.73 1.77 -9.08
N HIS A 44 17.24 1.16 -10.16
CA HIS A 44 18.67 1.06 -10.48
C HIS A 44 19.52 0.20 -9.54
N LEU A 45 18.93 -0.51 -8.57
CA LEU A 45 19.66 -1.37 -7.65
C LEU A 45 19.21 -2.83 -7.79
N THR A 46 20.18 -3.72 -8.02
CA THR A 46 19.96 -5.15 -7.82
C THR A 46 19.81 -5.46 -6.33
N GLN A 47 19.24 -6.61 -5.98
CA GLN A 47 19.17 -7.04 -4.57
C GLN A 47 20.58 -7.13 -3.95
N ASP A 48 21.55 -7.67 -4.67
CA ASP A 48 22.95 -7.73 -4.20
C ASP A 48 23.52 -6.34 -3.88
N THR A 49 23.26 -5.35 -4.75
CA THR A 49 23.72 -3.98 -4.52
C THR A 49 22.97 -3.35 -3.34
N LEU A 50 21.66 -3.56 -3.25
CA LEU A 50 20.83 -3.08 -2.15
C LEU A 50 21.33 -3.61 -0.80
N HIS A 51 21.74 -4.87 -0.73
CA HIS A 51 22.30 -5.49 0.48
C HIS A 51 23.65 -4.89 0.93
N THR A 52 24.36 -4.16 0.07
CA THR A 52 25.56 -3.42 0.48
C THR A 52 25.26 -2.11 1.20
N LEU A 53 24.01 -1.62 1.12
CA LEU A 53 23.60 -0.39 1.77
C LEU A 53 23.26 -0.64 3.24
N SER A 54 23.63 0.32 4.10
CA SER A 54 23.25 0.31 5.51
C SER A 54 22.05 1.23 5.75
N SER A 55 21.34 1.01 6.85
CA SER A 55 20.24 1.88 7.30
C SER A 55 19.05 1.95 6.32
N LEU A 56 18.75 0.85 5.63
CA LEU A 56 17.55 0.76 4.81
C LEU A 56 16.29 0.79 5.68
N PRO A 57 15.20 1.44 5.22
CA PRO A 57 13.91 1.38 5.92
C PRO A 57 13.41 -0.06 6.07
N ALA A 58 12.88 -0.38 7.26
CA ALA A 58 12.29 -1.69 7.54
C ALA A 58 10.98 -1.98 6.79
N VAL A 59 10.47 -1.00 6.05
CA VAL A 59 9.25 -1.10 5.26
C VAL A 59 9.54 -0.67 3.83
N THR A 60 9.20 -1.53 2.88
CA THR A 60 9.25 -1.28 1.45
C THR A 60 7.87 -0.91 0.93
N GLN A 61 7.78 0.22 0.23
CA GLN A 61 6.59 0.62 -0.51
C GLN A 61 6.59 -0.05 -1.88
N VAL A 62 5.51 -0.76 -2.19
CA VAL A 62 5.11 -1.14 -3.54
C VAL A 62 3.87 -0.35 -3.93
N THR A 63 3.63 -0.19 -5.24
CA THR A 63 2.53 0.64 -5.73
C THR A 63 1.58 -0.21 -6.57
N LEU A 64 0.28 -0.09 -6.32
CA LEU A 64 -0.72 -0.90 -7.02
C LEU A 64 -0.75 -0.58 -8.51
N ASP A 65 -0.55 0.68 -8.90
CA ASP A 65 -0.53 1.09 -10.30
C ASP A 65 0.55 0.37 -11.15
N SER A 66 1.73 0.12 -10.58
CA SER A 66 2.80 -0.61 -11.25
C SER A 66 2.58 -2.14 -11.26
N LEU A 67 1.81 -2.66 -10.30
CA LEU A 67 1.54 -4.09 -10.15
C LEU A 67 0.21 -4.56 -10.77
N ALA A 68 -0.75 -3.66 -10.97
CA ALA A 68 -2.12 -4.01 -11.39
C ALA A 68 -2.18 -4.66 -12.78
N GLU A 69 -1.29 -4.27 -13.69
CA GLU A 69 -1.11 -4.89 -15.01
C GLU A 69 -0.62 -6.35 -14.92
N HIS A 70 0.08 -6.70 -13.85
CA HIS A 70 0.70 -8.00 -13.63
C HIS A 70 -0.12 -8.88 -12.68
N TYR A 71 -1.37 -8.50 -12.42
CA TYR A 71 -2.25 -9.18 -11.46
C TYR A 71 -2.38 -10.68 -11.74
N GLU A 72 -2.66 -11.07 -12.99
CA GLU A 72 -2.88 -12.48 -13.36
C GLU A 72 -1.63 -13.34 -13.10
N VAL A 73 -0.43 -12.76 -13.31
CA VAL A 73 0.84 -13.42 -13.03
C VAL A 73 1.04 -13.64 -11.53
N LEU A 74 0.75 -12.61 -10.71
CA LEU A 74 0.86 -12.71 -9.25
C LEU A 74 -0.20 -13.67 -8.67
N GLU A 75 -1.42 -13.66 -9.24
CA GLU A 75 -2.50 -14.56 -8.87
C GLU A 75 -2.13 -16.02 -9.14
N GLU A 76 -1.48 -16.32 -10.28
CA GLU A 76 -1.03 -17.68 -10.59
C GLU A 76 0.21 -18.07 -9.75
N PHE A 77 1.10 -17.12 -9.45
CA PHE A 77 2.30 -17.35 -8.64
C PHE A 77 2.00 -17.67 -7.17
N LYS A 78 0.90 -17.14 -6.59
CA LYS A 78 0.33 -17.48 -5.26
C LYS A 78 1.20 -17.19 -4.03
N GLU A 79 2.46 -16.82 -4.20
CA GLU A 79 3.40 -16.56 -3.09
C GLU A 79 3.67 -15.08 -2.83
N GLY A 80 2.95 -14.19 -3.51
CA GLY A 80 2.98 -12.74 -3.27
C GLY A 80 4.17 -12.03 -3.90
N VAL A 81 4.07 -10.69 -3.94
CA VAL A 81 5.06 -9.85 -4.63
C VAL A 81 6.42 -9.85 -3.95
N ARG A 82 6.45 -10.07 -2.62
CA ARG A 82 7.68 -10.18 -1.84
C ARG A 82 8.59 -11.28 -2.38
N LYS A 83 8.03 -12.50 -2.50
CA LYS A 83 8.77 -13.66 -2.99
C LYS A 83 9.06 -13.53 -4.48
N PHE A 84 8.10 -13.01 -5.24
CA PHE A 84 8.25 -12.79 -6.68
C PHE A 84 9.43 -11.87 -7.01
N SER A 85 9.67 -10.84 -6.20
CA SER A 85 10.68 -9.80 -6.44
C SER A 85 11.98 -9.99 -5.65
N GLY A 86 12.10 -11.11 -4.91
CA GLY A 86 13.27 -11.37 -4.06
C GLY A 86 13.48 -10.34 -2.96
N LEU A 87 12.40 -9.77 -2.41
CA LEU A 87 12.49 -8.79 -1.33
C LEU A 87 12.66 -9.51 0.01
N HIS A 88 13.81 -9.34 0.63
CA HIS A 88 14.17 -9.96 1.91
C HIS A 88 14.07 -8.96 3.07
N ASP A 89 13.80 -9.47 4.27
CA ASP A 89 13.89 -8.73 5.54
C ASP A 89 13.23 -7.34 5.55
N THR A 90 12.00 -7.25 5.05
CA THR A 90 11.25 -5.99 5.00
C THR A 90 9.78 -6.24 5.31
N ALA A 91 9.02 -5.24 5.74
CA ALA A 91 7.57 -5.26 5.64
C ALA A 91 7.11 -4.59 4.34
N LEU A 92 5.99 -5.02 3.76
CA LEU A 92 5.42 -4.48 2.54
C LEU A 92 4.24 -3.58 2.83
N TYR A 93 4.34 -2.35 2.33
CA TYR A 93 3.24 -1.42 2.21
C TYR A 93 2.82 -1.30 0.75
N CYS A 94 1.53 -1.50 0.44
CA CYS A 94 1.00 -1.27 -0.91
C CYS A 94 0.23 0.07 -0.97
N SER A 95 0.77 1.07 -1.68
CA SER A 95 0.07 2.32 -1.96
C SER A 95 -0.83 2.19 -3.18
N LEU A 96 -1.84 3.04 -3.30
CA LEU A 96 -2.77 3.02 -4.44
C LEU A 96 -2.12 3.55 -5.73
N GLN A 97 -1.36 4.63 -5.62
CA GLN A 97 -0.65 5.29 -6.73
C GLN A 97 0.85 5.39 -6.40
N ASP A 98 1.66 5.48 -7.45
CA ASP A 98 3.08 5.79 -7.39
C ASP A 98 3.26 7.30 -7.16
N PRO A 99 3.86 7.72 -6.02
CA PRO A 99 4.09 9.14 -5.74
C PRO A 99 5.05 9.82 -6.73
N ALA A 100 5.85 9.06 -7.48
CA ALA A 100 6.76 9.59 -8.49
C ALA A 100 6.10 9.73 -9.88
N ALA A 101 4.89 9.21 -10.07
CA ALA A 101 4.19 9.26 -11.35
C ALA A 101 3.06 10.30 -11.34
N THR A 102 2.92 11.02 -12.45
CA THR A 102 1.75 11.89 -12.67
C THR A 102 0.60 11.07 -13.26
N CYS A 103 -0.52 11.00 -12.56
CA CYS A 103 -1.72 10.31 -13.04
C CYS A 103 -2.77 11.32 -13.56
N PRO A 104 -3.45 11.03 -14.69
CA PRO A 104 -4.60 11.81 -15.12
C PRO A 104 -5.70 11.88 -14.05
N THR A 105 -6.31 13.05 -13.88
CA THR A 105 -7.39 13.25 -12.89
C THR A 105 -8.77 13.05 -13.50
N GLY A 106 -9.79 12.83 -12.66
CA GLY A 106 -11.19 12.79 -13.06
C GLY A 106 -11.74 11.39 -13.30
N HIS A 107 -10.99 10.35 -12.91
CA HIS A 107 -11.35 8.95 -13.12
C HIS A 107 -11.73 8.23 -11.82
N ILE A 108 -12.32 8.99 -10.89
CA ILE A 108 -12.84 8.49 -9.62
C ILE A 108 -14.36 8.67 -9.56
N THR A 109 -15.06 7.54 -9.48
CA THR A 109 -16.52 7.47 -9.41
C THR A 109 -16.98 7.04 -8.02
N ASN A 110 -18.26 6.73 -7.86
CA ASN A 110 -18.76 6.14 -6.60
C ASN A 110 -18.51 4.62 -6.55
N LYS A 111 -18.17 3.99 -7.68
CA LYS A 111 -18.00 2.54 -7.81
C LYS A 111 -16.56 2.13 -8.07
N THR A 112 -15.78 3.04 -8.63
CA THR A 112 -14.47 2.73 -9.21
C THR A 112 -13.45 3.82 -8.96
N VAL A 113 -12.21 3.39 -8.80
CA VAL A 113 -11.00 4.23 -8.81
C VAL A 113 -10.09 3.70 -9.91
N SER A 114 -9.49 4.58 -10.69
CA SER A 114 -8.55 4.18 -11.74
C SER A 114 -7.10 4.32 -11.28
N VAL A 115 -6.25 3.42 -11.77
CA VAL A 115 -4.79 3.49 -11.70
C VAL A 115 -4.20 3.44 -13.11
N TRP A 116 -2.94 3.82 -13.28
CA TRP A 116 -2.27 3.86 -14.57
C TRP A 116 -0.95 3.09 -14.52
N GLY A 117 -0.91 1.95 -15.19
CA GLY A 117 0.34 1.23 -15.42
C GLY A 117 0.97 1.62 -16.75
N SER A 118 1.97 0.85 -17.17
CA SER A 118 2.67 1.06 -18.45
C SER A 118 1.78 0.82 -19.69
N GLY A 119 0.82 -0.09 -19.58
CA GLY A 119 -0.19 -0.42 -20.60
C GLY A 119 -1.41 0.49 -20.58
N GLY A 120 -1.52 1.41 -19.62
CA GLY A 120 -2.53 2.48 -19.59
C GLY A 120 -3.49 2.39 -18.42
N ARG A 121 -4.73 2.84 -18.63
CA ARG A 121 -5.73 3.01 -17.56
C ARG A 121 -6.33 1.66 -17.15
N ILE A 122 -6.30 1.38 -15.85
CA ILE A 122 -6.94 0.21 -15.24
C ILE A 122 -8.01 0.70 -14.28
N GLU A 123 -9.27 0.41 -14.58
CA GLU A 123 -10.39 0.72 -13.70
C GLU A 123 -10.57 -0.38 -12.65
N LEU A 124 -10.62 0.02 -11.38
CA LEU A 124 -10.71 -0.88 -10.23
C LEU A 124 -12.07 -0.71 -9.54
N THR A 125 -12.84 -1.80 -9.47
CA THR A 125 -13.91 -1.95 -8.48
C THR A 125 -13.29 -2.37 -7.13
N VAL A 126 -14.05 -2.25 -6.03
CA VAL A 126 -13.60 -2.74 -4.72
C VAL A 126 -13.26 -4.23 -4.76
N ALA A 127 -14.06 -5.05 -5.44
CA ALA A 127 -13.80 -6.48 -5.59
C ALA A 127 -12.48 -6.76 -6.33
N LYS A 128 -12.23 -6.09 -7.45
CA LYS A 128 -10.98 -6.23 -8.23
C LYS A 128 -9.77 -5.76 -7.43
N PHE A 129 -9.89 -4.62 -6.75
CA PHE A 129 -8.86 -4.10 -5.85
C PHE A 129 -8.52 -5.10 -4.75
N MET A 130 -9.52 -5.66 -4.07
CA MET A 130 -9.29 -6.62 -2.98
C MET A 130 -8.71 -7.94 -3.47
N ALA A 131 -9.07 -8.40 -4.67
CA ALA A 131 -8.46 -9.55 -5.31
C ALA A 131 -6.96 -9.30 -5.60
N MET A 132 -6.62 -8.11 -6.12
CA MET A 132 -5.22 -7.70 -6.29
C MET A 132 -4.44 -7.65 -4.99
N GLN A 133 -5.02 -7.12 -3.90
CA GLN A 133 -4.36 -7.14 -2.60
C GLN A 133 -4.10 -8.58 -2.09
N ALA A 134 -5.03 -9.50 -2.35
CA ALA A 134 -4.87 -10.91 -2.01
C ALA A 134 -3.78 -11.62 -2.83
N ALA A 135 -3.54 -11.20 -4.08
CA ALA A 135 -2.42 -11.70 -4.89
C ALA A 135 -1.08 -11.07 -4.51
N ILE A 136 -1.07 -9.77 -4.15
CA ILE A 136 0.14 -9.03 -3.76
C ILE A 136 0.67 -9.48 -2.39
N LEU A 137 -0.23 -9.82 -1.46
CA LEU A 137 0.08 -10.19 -0.07
C LEU A 137 0.90 -9.13 0.71
N PRO A 138 0.50 -7.84 0.71
CA PRO A 138 1.20 -6.85 1.51
C PRO A 138 0.94 -7.05 3.01
N ASP A 139 1.79 -6.50 3.88
CA ASP A 139 1.54 -6.50 5.33
C ASP A 139 0.50 -5.45 5.72
N PHE A 140 0.45 -4.35 4.96
CA PHE A 140 -0.59 -3.34 5.04
C PHE A 140 -0.71 -2.59 3.71
N TYR A 141 -1.89 -2.03 3.45
CA TYR A 141 -2.17 -1.36 2.17
C TYR A 141 -3.05 -0.14 2.37
N GLN A 142 -2.95 0.80 1.44
CA GLN A 142 -3.85 1.93 1.34
C GLN A 142 -5.18 1.47 0.75
N SER A 143 -6.30 1.75 1.42
CA SER A 143 -7.63 1.51 0.86
C SER A 143 -7.90 2.38 -0.37
N MET A 144 -8.85 1.98 -1.21
CA MET A 144 -9.35 2.82 -2.30
C MET A 144 -9.88 4.15 -1.77
N ALA A 145 -9.41 5.25 -2.34
CA ALA A 145 -9.75 6.58 -1.87
C ALA A 145 -9.88 7.57 -3.03
N ASP A 146 -10.69 8.60 -2.81
CA ASP A 146 -10.83 9.75 -3.70
C ASP A 146 -9.87 10.87 -3.27
N GLY A 147 -8.64 10.82 -3.77
CA GLY A 147 -7.56 11.76 -3.42
C GLY A 147 -7.51 13.05 -4.26
N GLU A 148 -8.41 13.23 -5.23
CA GLU A 148 -8.36 14.35 -6.18
C GLU A 148 -9.03 15.62 -5.62
N THR A 149 -8.51 16.12 -4.49
CA THR A 149 -9.02 17.33 -3.80
C THR A 149 -7.97 18.41 -3.59
N TRP A 150 -6.75 18.20 -4.08
CA TRP A 150 -5.60 19.10 -3.87
C TRP A 150 -5.64 20.36 -4.74
N GLN A 151 -6.52 20.44 -5.75
CA GLN A 151 -6.60 21.59 -6.64
C GLN A 151 -7.08 22.85 -5.89
N ALA A 152 -6.45 23.99 -6.14
CA ALA A 152 -6.66 25.25 -5.40
C ALA A 152 -8.11 25.76 -5.36
N ASN A 153 -8.94 25.38 -6.34
CA ASN A 153 -10.34 25.80 -6.45
C ASN A 153 -11.34 24.66 -6.20
N THR A 154 -10.94 23.62 -5.46
CA THR A 154 -11.82 22.49 -5.15
C THR A 154 -13.00 22.94 -4.28
N SER A 155 -14.22 22.84 -4.83
CA SER A 155 -15.42 23.23 -4.09
C SER A 155 -15.67 22.35 -2.87
N ARG A 156 -16.31 22.91 -1.82
CA ARG A 156 -16.77 22.15 -0.65
C ARG A 156 -17.62 20.92 -1.03
N LYS A 157 -18.42 21.02 -2.10
CA LYS A 157 -19.22 19.92 -2.64
C LYS A 157 -18.34 18.77 -3.14
N ARG A 158 -17.23 19.08 -3.82
CA ARG A 158 -16.27 18.08 -4.33
C ARG A 158 -15.51 17.39 -3.20
N VAL A 159 -15.10 18.15 -2.17
CA VAL A 159 -14.45 17.60 -0.96
C VAL A 159 -15.40 16.66 -0.22
N ARG A 160 -16.65 17.08 0.04
CA ARG A 160 -17.66 16.19 0.67
C ARG A 160 -17.84 14.90 -0.12
N LYS A 161 -17.99 14.99 -1.44
CA LYS A 161 -18.10 13.81 -2.30
C LYS A 161 -16.88 12.88 -2.20
N ALA A 162 -15.67 13.43 -2.08
CA ALA A 162 -14.45 12.65 -1.93
C ALA A 162 -14.44 11.86 -0.61
N VAL A 163 -14.84 12.51 0.48
CA VAL A 163 -14.98 11.88 1.80
C VAL A 163 -16.01 10.75 1.75
N ASP A 164 -17.21 11.03 1.24
CA ASP A 164 -18.31 10.06 1.17
C ASP A 164 -17.91 8.81 0.36
N ARG A 165 -17.24 9.01 -0.79
CA ARG A 165 -16.71 7.92 -1.62
C ARG A 165 -15.64 7.10 -0.92
N THR A 166 -14.69 7.78 -0.27
CA THR A 166 -13.59 7.11 0.42
C THR A 166 -14.10 6.26 1.58
N LEU A 167 -15.08 6.76 2.34
CA LEU A 167 -15.71 5.98 3.40
C LEU A 167 -16.50 4.78 2.85
N ALA A 168 -17.29 4.97 1.79
CA ALA A 168 -18.02 3.87 1.17
C ALA A 168 -17.08 2.77 0.65
N HIS A 169 -15.99 3.15 -0.03
CA HIS A 169 -14.98 2.21 -0.47
C HIS A 169 -14.27 1.51 0.69
N LEU A 170 -13.95 2.23 1.76
CA LEU A 170 -13.34 1.66 2.96
C LEU A 170 -14.24 0.60 3.60
N ASP A 171 -15.54 0.89 3.77
CA ASP A 171 -16.50 -0.05 4.37
C ASP A 171 -16.58 -1.34 3.54
N GLU A 172 -16.70 -1.24 2.21
CA GLU A 172 -16.71 -2.41 1.32
C GLU A 172 -15.37 -3.17 1.34
N CYS A 173 -14.24 -2.46 1.34
CA CYS A 173 -12.91 -3.05 1.49
C CYS A 173 -12.79 -3.85 2.79
N LEU A 174 -13.27 -3.31 3.91
CA LEU A 174 -13.23 -3.97 5.22
C LEU A 174 -14.11 -5.23 5.24
N ILE A 175 -15.33 -5.16 4.68
CA ILE A 175 -16.22 -6.33 4.56
C ILE A 175 -15.53 -7.46 3.79
N LEU A 176 -14.90 -7.14 2.65
CA LEU A 176 -14.18 -8.14 1.87
C LEU A 176 -12.90 -8.61 2.55
N HIS A 177 -12.14 -7.72 3.18
CA HIS A 177 -10.93 -8.06 3.94
C HIS A 177 -11.24 -9.09 5.03
N HIS A 178 -12.34 -8.92 5.77
CA HIS A 178 -12.79 -9.85 6.79
C HIS A 178 -13.37 -11.16 6.26
N LYS A 179 -13.65 -11.28 4.95
CA LYS A 179 -14.07 -12.53 4.31
C LYS A 179 -12.90 -13.27 3.68
N THR A 180 -11.84 -12.57 3.27
CA THR A 180 -10.68 -13.16 2.61
C THR A 180 -9.69 -13.71 3.63
N GLN A 181 -9.73 -15.03 3.86
CA GLN A 181 -8.89 -15.73 4.84
C GLN A 181 -7.39 -15.44 4.68
N VAL A 182 -6.91 -15.28 3.45
CA VAL A 182 -5.51 -14.97 3.13
C VAL A 182 -5.07 -13.61 3.70
N LEU A 183 -5.95 -12.60 3.63
CA LEU A 183 -5.68 -11.26 4.15
C LEU A 183 -5.84 -11.19 5.68
N ILE A 184 -6.65 -12.09 6.27
CA ILE A 184 -6.85 -12.20 7.72
C ILE A 184 -5.71 -12.99 8.39
N CYS A 185 -5.20 -14.03 7.73
CA CYS A 185 -4.15 -14.89 8.29
C CYS A 185 -2.83 -14.12 8.50
N ALA A 186 -2.65 -12.99 7.80
CA ALA A 186 -1.60 -12.00 8.07
C ALA A 186 -1.64 -11.40 9.49
N ARG A 187 -2.73 -11.59 10.23
CA ARG A 187 -2.96 -11.03 11.58
C ARG A 187 -2.95 -12.08 12.70
N ASN A 188 -3.13 -13.37 12.39
CA ASN A 188 -3.51 -14.41 13.37
C ASN A 188 -2.56 -15.63 13.46
N ARG A 189 -1.24 -15.46 13.25
CA ARG A 189 -0.25 -16.53 13.55
C ARG A 189 0.39 -16.45 14.94
N PHE A 190 -0.32 -15.86 15.91
CA PHE A 190 -0.04 -16.06 17.33
C PHE A 190 -1.31 -16.67 17.96
N PHE A 191 -1.13 -17.73 18.75
CA PHE A 191 -2.11 -18.63 19.40
C PHE A 191 -2.26 -20.01 18.74
N TYR A 192 -1.32 -20.92 19.00
CA TYR A 192 -1.41 -21.88 20.13
C TYR A 192 -0.07 -21.92 20.85
#